data_AF-A0A1Q3JLX9-F1
#
_entry.id   AF-A0A1Q3JLX9-F1
#
_cell.length_a   1.000
_cell.length_b   1.000
_cell.length_c   1.000
_cell.angle_alpha   90.00
_cell.angle_beta   90.00
_cell.angle_gamma   90.00
#
_symmetry.space_group_name_H-M   'P 1'
#
loop_
_entity.id
_entity.type
_entity.pdbx_description
1 polymer ?
#
loop_
_entity_poly.entity_id
_entity_poly.type
_entity_poly.pdbx_seq_one_letter_code
_entity_poly.pdbx_strand_id
1 'polypeptide(L)'
;MGDRFVGTLIASAMPAVALAWSDKPLDGNFPKVVANRDAYGRVVFLFGDSIFRGCALDGWADDIEAAGLVDPLSAVRSPAAMLNAMKTETDDRLFAVYVGNLGQPFAARVDKTVAQMRSMAAIVRPGDVFVFEDAGAHLNDPRDYEANWRTLRATAAEVGAQVVMMTMPDSLTVETYAGLPADQFRYDVKFGGVSHNDVTRSAARAKVGGKAAILLDYDAKMAALDKRIARHGLAGLKSDGIHPNIWGQCLLVTQLAKAIKAPVRHDGVRDLVAAHHEQAHLPSAEVARRVMEACVPAAR
;
A
#
# COMPACT_ATOMS: atom_id res chain seq x y z
N MET A 1 -25.69 53.53 -4.60
CA MET A 1 -24.64 52.82 -3.83
C MET A 1 -25.32 51.70 -3.06
N GLY A 2 -25.02 50.45 -3.40
CA GLY A 2 -25.54 49.30 -2.65
C GLY A 2 -25.66 48.01 -3.46
N ASP A 3 -24.62 47.63 -4.21
CA ASP A 3 -24.55 46.27 -4.79
C ASP A 3 -24.20 45.28 -3.68
N ARG A 4 -25.21 44.54 -3.22
CA ARG A 4 -25.04 43.37 -2.37
C ARG A 4 -24.70 42.18 -3.25
N PHE A 5 -23.43 41.82 -3.28
CA PHE A 5 -22.94 40.55 -3.78
C PHE A 5 -23.52 39.42 -2.91
N VAL A 6 -24.56 38.74 -3.41
CA VAL A 6 -25.01 37.46 -2.86
C VAL A 6 -24.08 36.40 -3.42
N GLY A 7 -23.02 36.09 -2.66
CA GLY A 7 -22.15 34.95 -2.93
C GLY A 7 -22.93 33.67 -2.71
N THR A 8 -23.40 33.06 -3.80
CA THR A 8 -23.93 31.69 -3.78
C THR A 8 -22.81 30.75 -3.35
N LEU A 9 -22.91 30.21 -2.14
CA LEU A 9 -22.11 29.07 -1.70
C LEU A 9 -22.46 27.88 -2.60
N ILE A 10 -21.66 27.64 -3.64
CA ILE A 10 -21.68 26.35 -4.33
C ILE A 10 -21.00 25.38 -3.37
N ALA A 11 -21.78 24.82 -2.44
CA ALA A 11 -21.43 23.56 -1.82
C ALA A 11 -21.40 22.53 -2.94
N SER A 12 -20.23 22.36 -3.58
CA SER A 12 -20.02 21.32 -4.56
C SER A 12 -20.32 20.00 -3.87
N ALA A 13 -21.43 19.36 -4.27
CA ALA A 13 -21.77 18.02 -3.90
C ALA A 13 -20.65 17.09 -4.41
N MET A 14 -19.57 16.96 -3.64
CA MET A 14 -18.65 15.84 -3.75
C MET A 14 -19.51 14.59 -3.52
N PRO A 15 -19.72 13.74 -4.54
CA PRO A 15 -20.84 12.81 -4.52
C PRO A 15 -20.67 11.78 -3.41
N ALA A 16 -21.79 11.35 -2.81
CA ALA A 16 -21.91 10.16 -1.97
C ALA A 16 -21.48 8.83 -2.66
N VAL A 17 -20.85 8.93 -3.83
CA VAL A 17 -20.39 7.84 -4.69
C VAL A 17 -19.03 7.30 -4.22
N ALA A 18 -18.27 8.04 -3.41
CA ALA A 18 -16.96 7.59 -2.91
C ALA A 18 -16.99 6.39 -1.93
N LEU A 19 -18.15 6.01 -1.38
CA LEU A 19 -18.25 5.01 -0.31
C LEU A 19 -18.67 3.59 -0.76
N ALA A 20 -18.97 3.36 -2.04
CA ALA A 20 -19.53 2.09 -2.52
C ALA A 20 -18.63 1.29 -3.50
N TRP A 21 -17.34 1.62 -3.61
CA TRP A 21 -16.51 1.14 -4.72
C TRP A 21 -15.57 -0.03 -4.41
N SER A 22 -15.33 -0.33 -3.12
CA SER A 22 -14.46 -1.42 -2.74
C SER A 22 -15.21 -2.47 -1.95
N ASP A 23 -14.93 -3.74 -2.24
CA ASP A 23 -15.38 -4.88 -1.42
C ASP A 23 -14.67 -4.91 -0.05
N LYS A 24 -13.74 -3.97 0.19
CA LYS A 24 -13.02 -3.75 1.46
C LYS A 24 -13.27 -2.33 1.98
N PRO A 25 -13.32 -2.14 3.31
CA PRO A 25 -13.43 -0.80 3.89
C PRO A 25 -12.26 0.10 3.48
N LEU A 26 -12.57 1.36 3.17
CA LEU A 26 -11.60 2.39 2.83
C LEU A 26 -10.94 2.94 4.09
N ASP A 27 -9.77 3.57 3.96
CA ASP A 27 -9.16 4.32 5.06
C ASP A 27 -10.10 5.45 5.52
N GLY A 28 -10.30 5.61 6.83
CA GLY A 28 -11.11 6.71 7.38
C GLY A 28 -10.59 8.11 7.03
N ASN A 29 -9.33 8.21 6.57
CA ASN A 29 -8.78 9.47 6.05
C ASN A 29 -9.05 9.70 4.56
N PHE A 30 -9.43 8.68 3.78
CA PHE A 30 -9.73 8.87 2.36
C PHE A 30 -10.91 9.84 2.13
N PRO A 31 -12.05 9.73 2.85
CA PRO A 31 -13.13 10.72 2.76
C PRO A 31 -12.67 12.16 3.09
N LYS A 32 -11.69 12.33 3.99
CA LYS A 32 -11.13 13.65 4.33
C LYS A 32 -10.35 14.25 3.16
N VAL A 33 -9.57 13.44 2.45
CA VAL A 33 -8.88 13.84 1.21
C VAL A 33 -9.88 14.21 0.13
N VAL A 34 -10.96 13.44 -0.03
CA VAL A 34 -12.02 13.75 -1.00
C VAL A 34 -12.70 15.09 -0.66
N ALA A 35 -13.03 15.31 0.61
CA ALA A 35 -13.75 16.50 1.07
C ALA A 35 -12.90 17.79 1.02
N ASN A 36 -11.59 17.69 1.23
CA ASN A 36 -10.70 18.85 1.27
C ASN A 36 -9.32 18.54 0.67
N ARG A 37 -9.30 18.25 -0.64
CA ARG A 37 -8.06 17.87 -1.32
C ARG A 37 -6.95 18.91 -1.18
N ASP A 38 -7.30 20.19 -1.17
CA ASP A 38 -6.32 21.29 -1.17
C ASP A 38 -5.61 21.47 0.19
N ALA A 39 -6.11 20.85 1.27
CA ALA A 39 -5.42 20.78 2.56
C ALA A 39 -4.22 19.82 2.57
N TYR A 40 -4.07 19.01 1.52
CA TYR A 40 -3.01 18.02 1.40
C TYR A 40 -2.08 18.39 0.24
N GLY A 41 -0.79 18.11 0.37
CA GLY A 41 0.15 18.32 -0.74
C GLY A 41 0.08 17.19 -1.77
N ARG A 42 1.13 16.36 -1.83
CA ARG A 42 1.16 15.07 -2.53
C ARG A 42 0.41 14.00 -1.74
N VAL A 43 -0.51 13.32 -2.40
CA VAL A 43 -1.24 12.17 -1.86
C VAL A 43 -0.73 10.86 -2.47
N VAL A 44 -0.57 9.84 -1.63
CA VAL A 44 -0.24 8.46 -1.98
C VAL A 44 -1.49 7.60 -1.78
N PHE A 45 -2.10 7.17 -2.87
CA PHE A 45 -3.29 6.32 -2.87
C PHE A 45 -2.85 4.86 -3.03
N LEU A 46 -3.08 4.06 -1.99
CA LEU A 46 -2.71 2.65 -1.93
C LEU A 46 -3.89 1.79 -2.37
N PHE A 47 -3.76 1.13 -3.52
CA PHE A 47 -4.71 0.15 -4.04
C PHE A 47 -4.14 -1.25 -3.86
N GLY A 48 -4.84 -2.10 -3.10
CA GLY A 48 -4.33 -3.43 -2.78
C GLY A 48 -5.21 -4.24 -1.82
N ASP A 49 -4.77 -5.45 -1.51
CA ASP A 49 -5.47 -6.42 -0.68
C ASP A 49 -5.13 -6.23 0.82
N SER A 50 -4.84 -7.34 1.51
CA SER A 50 -4.59 -7.43 2.94
C SER A 50 -3.32 -6.69 3.36
N ILE A 51 -2.28 -6.62 2.52
CA ILE A 51 -1.03 -5.93 2.88
C ILE A 51 -1.29 -4.43 3.04
N PHE A 52 -1.93 -3.78 2.07
CA PHE A 52 -2.22 -2.35 2.15
C PHE A 52 -3.35 -2.02 3.13
N ARG A 53 -4.28 -2.95 3.38
CA ARG A 53 -5.28 -2.81 4.44
C ARG A 53 -4.67 -2.87 5.84
N GLY A 54 -3.49 -3.49 6.02
CA GLY A 54 -2.76 -3.53 7.29
C GLY A 54 -2.83 -4.87 8.00
N CYS A 55 -2.37 -5.94 7.36
CA CYS A 55 -2.33 -7.29 7.94
C CYS A 55 -1.14 -7.54 8.90
N ALA A 56 -0.23 -6.56 9.04
CA ALA A 56 1.02 -6.70 9.78
C ALA A 56 0.81 -6.87 11.29
N LEU A 57 -0.30 -6.34 11.80
CA LEU A 57 -0.78 -6.56 13.16
C LEU A 57 -1.99 -7.49 13.12
N ASP A 58 -2.31 -8.10 14.26
CA ASP A 58 -3.55 -8.87 14.37
C ASP A 58 -4.76 -7.92 14.50
N GLY A 59 -5.83 -8.26 13.77
CA GLY A 59 -7.05 -7.46 13.64
C GLY A 59 -6.95 -6.33 12.61
N TRP A 60 -8.07 -5.98 11.96
CA TRP A 60 -8.10 -4.87 11.01
C TRP A 60 -8.39 -3.54 11.72
N ALA A 61 -7.94 -2.42 11.15
CA ALA A 61 -8.16 -1.09 11.73
C ALA A 61 -9.65 -0.77 11.87
N ASP A 62 -10.44 -1.15 10.88
CA ASP A 62 -11.88 -0.97 10.84
C ASP A 62 -12.63 -1.83 11.86
N ASP A 63 -12.13 -3.02 12.19
CA ASP A 63 -12.72 -3.86 13.26
C ASP A 63 -12.53 -3.19 14.63
N ILE A 64 -11.35 -2.61 14.87
CA ILE A 64 -11.01 -1.92 16.12
C ILE A 64 -11.81 -0.62 16.25
N GLU A 65 -11.88 0.17 15.18
CA GLU A 65 -12.67 1.40 15.15
C GLU A 65 -14.16 1.09 15.36
N ALA A 66 -14.70 0.08 14.68
CA ALA A 66 -16.08 -0.37 14.87
C ALA A 66 -16.35 -0.87 16.31
N ALA A 67 -15.34 -1.43 16.98
CA ALA A 67 -15.40 -1.84 18.37
C ALA A 67 -15.19 -0.68 19.37
N GLY A 68 -14.88 0.53 18.90
CA GLY A 68 -14.62 1.70 19.75
C GLY A 68 -13.35 1.57 20.61
N LEU A 69 -12.40 0.73 20.17
CA LEU A 69 -11.17 0.46 20.91
C LEU A 69 -10.10 1.50 20.57
N VAL A 70 -9.34 1.91 21.58
CA VAL A 70 -8.13 2.72 21.38
C VAL A 70 -6.99 1.78 21.07
N ASP A 71 -6.44 1.88 19.87
CA ASP A 71 -5.26 1.11 19.49
C ASP A 71 -3.97 1.94 19.61
N PRO A 72 -3.11 1.63 20.59
CA PRO A 72 -1.81 2.29 20.71
C PRO A 72 -0.90 2.04 19.51
N LEU A 73 -1.18 0.99 18.71
CA LEU A 73 -0.44 0.67 17.48
C LEU A 73 -1.08 1.23 16.21
N SER A 74 -2.09 2.12 16.32
CA SER A 74 -2.82 2.67 15.18
C SER A 74 -1.90 3.32 14.13
N ALA A 75 -0.83 3.99 14.58
CA ALA A 75 0.17 4.63 13.73
C ALA A 75 1.00 3.65 12.88
N VAL A 76 1.00 2.36 13.22
CA VAL A 76 1.77 1.33 12.51
C VAL A 76 0.89 0.20 11.98
N ARG A 77 -0.44 0.36 12.01
CA ARG A 77 -1.38 -0.71 11.63
C ARG A 77 -1.44 -0.97 10.13
N SER A 78 -1.22 0.03 9.30
CA SER A 78 -1.20 -0.11 7.84
C SER A 78 -0.02 0.65 7.22
N PRO A 79 0.37 0.33 5.97
CA PRO A 79 1.35 1.12 5.24
C PRO A 79 0.95 2.60 5.13
N ALA A 80 -0.34 2.90 4.98
CA ALA A 80 -0.85 4.28 4.95
C ALA A 80 -0.62 4.99 6.29
N ALA A 81 -1.03 4.37 7.40
CA ALA A 81 -0.86 4.92 8.74
C ALA A 81 0.62 5.14 9.08
N MET A 82 1.46 4.16 8.75
CA MET A 82 2.89 4.24 9.02
C MET A 82 3.58 5.29 8.17
N LEU A 83 3.24 5.41 6.88
CA LEU A 83 3.75 6.51 6.04
C LEU A 83 3.28 7.88 6.57
N ASN A 84 2.06 7.93 7.15
CA ASN A 84 1.55 9.13 7.80
C ASN A 84 2.28 9.50 9.10
N ALA A 85 2.67 8.50 9.89
CA ALA A 85 3.45 8.67 11.12
C ALA A 85 4.92 9.04 10.86
N MET A 86 5.49 8.66 9.70
CA MET A 86 6.88 8.96 9.33
C MET A 86 7.11 10.40 8.82
N LYS A 87 6.11 11.28 8.81
CA LYS A 87 6.26 12.64 8.26
C LYS A 87 7.20 13.49 9.12
N THR A 88 7.95 14.39 8.49
CA THR A 88 8.72 15.43 9.20
C THR A 88 7.78 16.54 9.66
N GLU A 89 8.08 17.20 10.78
CA GLU A 89 7.39 18.42 11.24
C GLU A 89 7.45 19.58 10.23
N THR A 90 8.30 19.45 9.21
CA THR A 90 8.57 20.48 8.20
C THR A 90 7.94 20.19 6.84
N ASP A 91 7.31 19.01 6.66
CA ASP A 91 6.70 18.62 5.38
C ASP A 91 5.29 18.04 5.58
N ASP A 92 4.36 18.94 5.89
CA ASP A 92 2.90 18.71 5.94
C ASP A 92 2.30 18.27 4.59
N ARG A 93 3.12 18.11 3.54
CA ARG A 93 2.65 17.95 2.17
C ARG A 93 2.57 16.52 1.69
N LEU A 94 3.06 15.50 2.40
CA LEU A 94 2.75 14.11 2.04
C LEU A 94 1.48 13.66 2.76
N PHE A 95 0.64 12.84 2.14
CA PHE A 95 -0.45 12.15 2.83
C PHE A 95 -0.74 10.80 2.19
N ALA A 96 -0.88 9.73 2.96
CA ALA A 96 -1.16 8.39 2.45
C ALA A 96 -2.54 7.91 2.87
N VAL A 97 -3.23 7.22 1.95
CA VAL A 97 -4.57 6.66 2.20
C VAL A 97 -4.71 5.32 1.51
N TYR A 98 -5.31 4.35 2.20
CA TYR A 98 -5.82 3.14 1.56
C TYR A 98 -7.15 3.40 0.88
N VAL A 99 -7.23 3.05 -0.41
CA VAL A 99 -8.40 3.31 -1.26
C VAL A 99 -9.11 2.05 -1.74
N GLY A 100 -8.78 0.91 -1.15
CA GLY A 100 -9.45 -0.35 -1.40
C GLY A 100 -8.67 -1.31 -2.31
N ASN A 101 -9.32 -2.43 -2.60
CA ASN A 101 -8.77 -3.48 -3.45
C ASN A 101 -8.55 -3.00 -4.90
N LEU A 102 -7.47 -3.50 -5.49
CA LEU A 102 -7.14 -3.33 -6.90
C LEU A 102 -8.02 -4.19 -7.84
N GLY A 103 -8.52 -5.33 -7.36
CA GLY A 103 -9.45 -6.20 -8.09
C GLY A 103 -8.80 -7.30 -8.93
N GLN A 104 -7.47 -7.41 -8.93
CA GLN A 104 -6.76 -8.51 -9.58
C GLN A 104 -7.19 -9.89 -8.99
N PRO A 105 -7.06 -10.99 -9.75
CA PRO A 105 -6.87 -11.06 -11.21
C PRO A 105 -8.16 -10.86 -12.02
N PHE A 106 -9.28 -10.50 -11.40
CA PHE A 106 -10.60 -10.59 -12.02
C PHE A 106 -10.95 -9.32 -12.80
N ALA A 107 -11.02 -9.42 -14.14
CA ALA A 107 -11.30 -8.27 -15.02
C ALA A 107 -12.52 -7.43 -14.58
N ALA A 108 -13.63 -8.07 -14.21
CA ALA A 108 -14.83 -7.36 -13.75
C ALA A 108 -14.62 -6.57 -12.45
N ARG A 109 -13.68 -6.98 -11.58
CA ARG A 109 -13.31 -6.22 -10.37
C ARG A 109 -12.31 -5.11 -10.72
N VAL A 110 -11.38 -5.37 -11.64
CA VAL A 110 -10.47 -4.35 -12.20
C VAL A 110 -11.26 -3.21 -12.84
N ASP A 111 -12.35 -3.50 -13.56
CA ASP A 111 -13.23 -2.48 -14.16
C ASP A 111 -13.85 -1.54 -13.11
N LYS A 112 -14.21 -2.07 -11.92
CA LYS A 112 -14.68 -1.25 -10.80
C LYS A 112 -13.58 -0.32 -10.30
N THR A 113 -12.37 -0.85 -10.12
CA THR A 113 -11.19 -0.05 -9.70
C THR A 113 -10.88 1.03 -10.73
N VAL A 114 -10.95 0.72 -12.03
CA VAL A 114 -10.78 1.69 -13.11
C VAL A 114 -11.82 2.81 -13.04
N ALA A 115 -13.08 2.47 -12.80
CA ALA A 115 -14.14 3.46 -12.62
C ALA A 115 -13.88 4.36 -11.39
N GLN A 116 -13.43 3.77 -10.27
CA GLN A 116 -13.02 4.50 -9.08
C GLN A 116 -11.82 5.42 -9.34
N MET A 117 -10.79 4.95 -10.04
CA MET A 117 -9.63 5.79 -10.38
C MET A 117 -10.05 6.99 -11.23
N ARG A 118 -10.93 6.78 -12.22
CA ARG A 118 -11.45 7.86 -13.07
C ARG A 118 -12.27 8.88 -12.30
N SER A 119 -13.11 8.45 -11.35
CA SER A 119 -13.86 9.39 -10.52
C SER A 119 -12.97 10.21 -9.59
N MET A 120 -11.80 9.67 -9.21
CA MET A 120 -10.77 10.39 -8.45
C MET A 120 -10.05 11.46 -9.28
N ALA A 121 -10.28 11.58 -10.59
CA ALA A 121 -9.61 12.59 -11.43
C ALA A 121 -9.81 14.03 -10.91
N ALA A 122 -10.93 14.32 -10.23
CA ALA A 122 -11.19 15.61 -9.62
C ALA A 122 -10.28 15.92 -8.41
N ILE A 123 -9.73 14.90 -7.74
CA ILE A 123 -8.91 15.04 -6.54
C ILE A 123 -7.44 14.68 -6.77
N VAL A 124 -7.08 14.01 -7.86
CA VAL A 124 -5.68 13.74 -8.21
C VAL A 124 -5.01 15.04 -8.66
N ARG A 125 -3.77 15.26 -8.23
CA ARG A 125 -2.93 16.42 -8.58
C ARG A 125 -1.59 15.98 -9.15
N PRO A 126 -0.90 16.84 -9.93
CA PRO A 126 0.45 16.55 -10.40
C PRO A 126 1.39 16.16 -9.25
N GLY A 127 1.97 14.97 -9.35
CA GLY A 127 2.89 14.43 -8.35
C GLY A 127 2.25 13.48 -7.35
N ASP A 128 0.92 13.35 -7.33
CA ASP A 128 0.26 12.27 -6.59
C ASP A 128 0.65 10.90 -7.12
N VAL A 129 0.57 9.89 -6.25
CA VAL A 129 1.06 8.55 -6.53
C VAL A 129 -0.03 7.54 -6.30
N PHE A 130 -0.25 6.66 -7.26
CA PHE A 130 -0.98 5.41 -7.10
C PHE A 130 0.01 4.28 -6.87
N VAL A 131 -0.21 3.50 -5.81
CA VAL A 131 0.60 2.33 -5.48
C VAL A 131 -0.27 1.10 -5.68
N PHE A 132 0.22 0.15 -6.48
CA PHE A 132 -0.49 -1.07 -6.80
C PHE A 132 0.17 -2.29 -6.16
N GLU A 133 -0.65 -3.08 -5.47
CA GLU A 133 -0.32 -4.33 -4.81
C GLU A 133 -1.46 -5.34 -5.03
N ASP A 134 -1.14 -6.63 -5.01
CA ASP A 134 -2.11 -7.72 -5.12
C ASP A 134 -1.57 -8.95 -4.37
N ALA A 135 -2.03 -9.16 -3.13
CA ALA A 135 -1.78 -10.35 -2.30
C ALA A 135 -2.91 -11.39 -2.40
N GLY A 136 -3.82 -11.23 -3.36
CA GLY A 136 -4.98 -12.10 -3.56
C GLY A 136 -4.70 -13.42 -4.27
N ALA A 137 -5.63 -14.35 -4.17
CA ALA A 137 -5.60 -15.58 -4.95
C ALA A 137 -5.65 -15.27 -6.46
N HIS A 138 -4.74 -15.86 -7.23
CA HIS A 138 -4.67 -15.74 -8.68
C HIS A 138 -5.09 -17.02 -9.41
N LEU A 139 -5.43 -16.88 -10.70
CA LEU A 139 -5.97 -17.97 -11.53
C LEU A 139 -4.89 -18.84 -12.20
N ASN A 140 -3.62 -18.70 -11.79
CA ASN A 140 -2.48 -19.37 -12.40
C ASN A 140 -2.30 -19.03 -13.89
N ASP A 141 -2.75 -17.83 -14.28
CA ASP A 141 -2.57 -17.27 -15.61
C ASP A 141 -1.93 -15.86 -15.52
N PRO A 142 -0.60 -15.79 -15.57
CA PRO A 142 0.11 -14.52 -15.56
C PRO A 142 -0.21 -13.61 -16.76
N ARG A 143 -0.73 -14.13 -17.88
CA ARG A 143 -1.02 -13.29 -19.06
C ARG A 143 -2.27 -12.45 -18.87
N ASP A 144 -3.33 -13.05 -18.32
CA ASP A 144 -4.55 -12.31 -17.93
C ASP A 144 -4.21 -11.24 -16.89
N TYR A 145 -3.29 -11.57 -15.98
CA TYR A 145 -2.76 -10.65 -14.99
C TYR A 145 -2.05 -9.43 -15.62
N GLU A 146 -1.31 -9.64 -16.72
CA GLU A 146 -0.62 -8.55 -17.45
C GLU A 146 -1.60 -7.59 -18.12
N ALA A 147 -2.67 -8.11 -18.71
CA ALA A 147 -3.68 -7.29 -19.38
C ALA A 147 -4.34 -6.31 -18.38
N ASN A 148 -4.71 -6.81 -17.21
CA ASN A 148 -5.25 -5.99 -16.13
C ASN A 148 -4.26 -4.91 -15.67
N TRP A 149 -2.97 -5.25 -15.55
CA TRP A 149 -1.95 -4.25 -15.21
C TRP A 149 -1.88 -3.12 -16.22
N ARG A 150 -1.94 -3.43 -17.52
CA ARG A 150 -1.92 -2.42 -18.56
C ARG A 150 -3.13 -1.48 -18.45
N THR A 151 -4.32 -2.03 -18.18
CA THR A 151 -5.55 -1.25 -17.99
C THR A 151 -5.46 -0.31 -16.79
N LEU A 152 -5.03 -0.82 -15.63
CA LEU A 152 -4.83 -0.01 -14.42
C LEU A 152 -3.81 1.10 -14.65
N ARG A 153 -2.67 0.78 -15.29
CA ARG A 153 -1.64 1.77 -15.61
C ARG A 153 -2.10 2.83 -16.60
N ALA A 154 -2.85 2.44 -17.63
CA ALA A 154 -3.40 3.38 -18.60
C ALA A 154 -4.35 4.36 -17.89
N THR A 155 -5.23 3.84 -17.04
CA THR A 155 -6.15 4.66 -16.24
C THR A 155 -5.41 5.61 -15.29
N ALA A 156 -4.35 5.14 -14.62
CA ALA A 156 -3.54 6.01 -13.75
C ALA A 156 -2.89 7.15 -14.55
N ALA A 157 -2.42 6.87 -15.78
CA ALA A 157 -1.87 7.88 -16.67
C ALA A 157 -2.94 8.87 -17.16
N GLU A 158 -4.16 8.40 -17.46
CA GLU A 158 -5.32 9.24 -17.83
C GLU A 158 -5.62 10.27 -16.73
N VAL A 159 -5.58 9.87 -15.46
CA VAL A 159 -5.87 10.76 -14.32
C VAL A 159 -4.65 11.55 -13.82
N GLY A 160 -3.49 11.37 -14.46
CA GLY A 160 -2.29 12.15 -14.17
C GLY A 160 -1.47 11.71 -12.95
N ALA A 161 -1.75 10.53 -12.39
CA ALA A 161 -1.01 9.97 -11.26
C ALA A 161 0.34 9.35 -11.68
N GLN A 162 1.34 9.43 -10.81
CA GLN A 162 2.51 8.55 -10.90
C GLN A 162 2.12 7.14 -10.43
N VAL A 163 2.77 6.10 -10.96
CA VAL A 163 2.47 4.72 -10.58
C VAL A 163 3.69 4.08 -9.94
N VAL A 164 3.48 3.45 -8.79
CA VAL A 164 4.38 2.48 -8.18
C VAL A 164 3.71 1.10 -8.30
N MET A 165 4.43 0.11 -8.82
CA MET A 165 3.98 -1.29 -8.84
C MET A 165 4.87 -2.12 -7.91
N MET A 166 4.27 -3.04 -7.17
CA MET A 166 4.96 -3.84 -6.18
C MET A 166 4.94 -5.33 -6.54
N THR A 167 6.10 -6.00 -6.48
CA THR A 167 6.17 -7.47 -6.53
C THR A 167 5.78 -8.07 -5.18
N MET A 168 5.35 -9.33 -5.15
CA MET A 168 4.88 -10.00 -3.95
C MET A 168 5.90 -11.01 -3.44
N PRO A 169 6.19 -11.06 -2.14
CA PRO A 169 7.06 -12.10 -1.58
C PRO A 169 6.40 -13.49 -1.74
N ASP A 170 7.22 -14.51 -1.99
CA ASP A 170 6.77 -15.89 -2.17
C ASP A 170 7.54 -16.79 -1.20
N SER A 171 6.97 -17.05 -0.02
CA SER A 171 7.56 -17.94 0.99
C SER A 171 6.57 -18.99 1.51
N LEU A 172 5.49 -19.22 0.78
CA LEU A 172 4.55 -20.32 1.05
C LEU A 172 5.23 -21.67 0.86
N THR A 173 5.10 -22.54 1.86
CA THR A 173 5.65 -23.91 1.84
C THR A 173 4.58 -24.99 2.00
N VAL A 174 3.31 -24.60 2.14
CA VAL A 174 2.17 -25.50 2.30
C VAL A 174 1.57 -25.87 0.94
N GLU A 175 0.86 -27.00 0.85
CA GLU A 175 0.15 -27.42 -0.37
C GLU A 175 -1.17 -26.67 -0.58
N THR A 176 -1.83 -26.28 0.52
CA THR A 176 -3.10 -25.56 0.51
C THR A 176 -3.03 -24.33 1.41
N TYR A 177 -3.58 -23.22 0.94
CA TYR A 177 -3.69 -21.97 1.68
C TYR A 177 -5.10 -21.40 1.54
N ALA A 178 -5.72 -20.99 2.65
CA ALA A 178 -7.10 -20.50 2.69
C ALA A 178 -8.14 -21.43 2.00
N GLY A 179 -7.92 -22.75 2.05
CA GLY A 179 -8.81 -23.75 1.42
C GLY A 179 -8.65 -23.90 -0.09
N LEU A 180 -7.66 -23.23 -0.70
CA LEU A 180 -7.33 -23.30 -2.12
C LEU A 180 -5.92 -23.90 -2.30
N PRO A 181 -5.56 -24.37 -3.51
CA PRO A 181 -4.19 -24.76 -3.82
C PRO A 181 -3.22 -23.60 -3.55
N ALA A 182 -2.14 -23.84 -2.81
CA ALA A 182 -1.20 -22.79 -2.40
C ALA A 182 -0.53 -22.09 -3.58
N ASP A 183 -0.34 -22.81 -4.70
CA ASP A 183 0.18 -22.24 -5.94
C ASP A 183 -0.64 -21.05 -6.44
N GLN A 184 -1.93 -20.90 -6.06
CA GLN A 184 -2.75 -19.72 -6.37
C GLN A 184 -2.33 -18.46 -5.61
N PHE A 185 -1.35 -18.53 -4.72
CA PHE A 185 -0.83 -17.37 -3.99
C PHE A 185 0.70 -17.28 -4.09
N ARG A 186 1.29 -17.98 -5.06
CA ARG A 186 2.74 -18.05 -5.27
C ARG A 186 3.11 -17.27 -6.52
N TYR A 187 3.75 -16.14 -6.30
CA TYR A 187 3.96 -15.13 -7.32
C TYR A 187 5.23 -15.35 -8.16
N ASP A 188 6.16 -16.20 -7.72
CA ASP A 188 7.37 -16.57 -8.48
C ASP A 188 7.28 -17.97 -9.11
N VAL A 189 6.21 -18.73 -8.85
CA VAL A 189 5.92 -19.96 -9.58
C VAL A 189 5.61 -19.64 -11.04
N LYS A 190 6.22 -20.42 -11.94
CA LYS A 190 6.06 -20.23 -13.39
C LYS A 190 4.88 -21.01 -13.93
N PHE A 191 3.96 -20.31 -14.57
CA PHE A 191 2.86 -20.87 -15.34
C PHE A 191 3.06 -20.51 -16.81
N GLY A 192 3.18 -21.52 -17.67
CA GLY A 192 3.51 -21.29 -19.09
C GLY A 192 4.86 -20.60 -19.31
N GLY A 193 5.81 -20.77 -18.38
CA GLY A 193 7.18 -20.25 -18.46
C GLY A 193 7.42 -18.87 -17.82
N VAL A 194 6.38 -18.20 -17.31
CA VAL A 194 6.44 -16.85 -16.73
C VAL A 194 5.73 -16.86 -15.36
N SER A 195 6.16 -16.03 -14.40
CA SER A 195 5.48 -15.86 -13.10
C SER A 195 4.65 -14.57 -13.01
N HIS A 196 3.81 -14.43 -11.99
CA HIS A 196 3.06 -13.19 -11.74
C HIS A 196 3.99 -12.01 -11.38
N ASN A 197 5.08 -12.27 -10.66
CA ASN A 197 6.12 -11.28 -10.39
C ASN A 197 6.90 -10.89 -11.66
N ASP A 198 7.19 -11.84 -12.58
CA ASP A 198 7.79 -11.52 -13.89
C ASP A 198 6.89 -10.57 -14.69
N VAL A 199 5.58 -10.85 -14.70
CA VAL A 199 4.58 -10.00 -15.35
C VAL A 199 4.49 -8.62 -14.71
N THR A 200 4.52 -8.53 -13.38
CA THR A 200 4.53 -7.26 -12.66
C THR A 200 5.79 -6.44 -13.00
N ARG A 201 6.96 -7.07 -13.03
CA ARG A 201 8.23 -6.43 -13.44
C ARG A 201 8.18 -5.96 -14.89
N SER A 202 7.63 -6.76 -15.80
CA SER A 202 7.43 -6.41 -17.21
C SER A 202 6.47 -5.22 -17.36
N ALA A 203 5.31 -5.30 -16.71
CA ALA A 203 4.29 -4.27 -16.71
C ALA A 203 4.82 -2.95 -16.14
N ALA A 204 5.66 -2.96 -15.11
CA ALA A 204 6.27 -1.75 -14.56
C ALA A 204 7.21 -1.06 -15.57
N ARG A 205 7.99 -1.84 -16.34
CA ARG A 205 8.96 -1.33 -17.32
C ARG A 205 8.31 -0.82 -18.61
N ALA A 206 7.14 -1.34 -18.98
CA ALA A 206 6.43 -0.91 -20.17
C ALA A 206 6.18 0.63 -20.14
N LYS A 207 6.19 1.28 -21.31
CA LYS A 207 5.85 2.71 -21.40
C LYS A 207 4.35 2.85 -21.65
N VAL A 208 3.64 3.39 -20.67
CA VAL A 208 2.20 3.72 -20.75
C VAL A 208 2.07 5.22 -20.56
N GLY A 209 1.38 5.92 -21.48
CA GLY A 209 1.37 7.39 -21.49
C GLY A 209 2.78 8.00 -21.60
N GLY A 210 3.71 7.29 -22.26
CA GLY A 210 5.11 7.71 -22.41
C GLY A 210 6.01 7.49 -21.18
N LYS A 211 5.49 6.97 -20.06
CA LYS A 211 6.26 6.78 -18.81
C LYS A 211 6.27 5.31 -18.36
N ALA A 212 7.38 4.88 -17.78
CA ALA A 212 7.44 3.65 -16.99
C ALA A 212 6.86 3.89 -15.58
N ALA A 213 6.36 2.84 -14.94
CA ALA A 213 6.04 2.89 -13.52
C ALA A 213 7.33 2.73 -12.70
N ILE A 214 7.29 3.15 -11.45
CA ILE A 214 8.34 2.87 -10.50
C ILE A 214 8.12 1.43 -9.99
N LEU A 215 9.11 0.56 -10.17
CA LEU A 215 9.06 -0.79 -9.62
C LEU A 215 9.58 -0.79 -8.18
N LEU A 216 8.72 -1.16 -7.24
CA LEU A 216 9.11 -1.58 -5.90
C LEU A 216 9.27 -3.11 -5.92
N ASP A 217 10.50 -3.59 -6.15
CA ASP A 217 10.79 -5.03 -6.14
C ASP A 217 10.84 -5.55 -4.68
N TYR A 218 9.67 -5.65 -4.07
CA TYR A 218 9.49 -5.91 -2.65
C TYR A 218 9.82 -7.35 -2.28
N ASP A 219 9.54 -8.31 -3.16
CA ASP A 219 9.98 -9.72 -3.03
C ASP A 219 11.50 -9.81 -2.75
N ALA A 220 12.33 -9.31 -3.67
CA ALA A 220 13.79 -9.35 -3.52
C ALA A 220 14.27 -8.58 -2.27
N LYS A 221 13.57 -7.51 -1.89
CA LYS A 221 13.88 -6.72 -0.69
C LYS A 221 13.51 -7.46 0.60
N MET A 222 12.39 -8.20 0.59
CA MET A 222 11.94 -9.02 1.71
C MET A 222 12.93 -10.17 1.94
N ALA A 223 13.30 -10.90 0.89
CA ALA A 223 14.31 -11.96 0.98
C ALA A 223 15.65 -11.44 1.54
N ALA A 224 16.06 -10.23 1.15
CA ALA A 224 17.25 -9.58 1.69
C ALA A 224 17.09 -9.12 3.16
N LEU A 225 15.89 -8.74 3.58
CA LEU A 225 15.59 -8.46 4.99
C LEU A 225 15.65 -9.75 5.81
N ASP A 226 14.94 -10.79 5.40
CA ASP A 226 14.87 -12.09 6.09
C ASP A 226 16.27 -12.65 6.34
N LYS A 227 17.14 -12.65 5.32
CA LYS A 227 18.53 -13.06 5.47
C LYS A 227 19.29 -12.28 6.55
N ARG A 228 19.01 -10.97 6.69
CA ARG A 228 19.68 -10.11 7.68
C ARG A 228 19.16 -10.30 9.09
N ILE A 229 17.86 -10.57 9.25
CA ILE A 229 17.21 -10.66 10.56
C ILE A 229 17.06 -12.08 11.08
N ALA A 230 17.25 -13.10 10.23
CA ALA A 230 17.27 -14.52 10.62
C ALA A 230 18.30 -14.83 11.72
N ARG A 231 19.43 -14.12 11.77
CA ARG A 231 20.44 -14.26 12.84
C ARG A 231 19.91 -13.85 14.23
N HIS A 232 18.77 -13.19 14.29
CA HIS A 232 18.07 -12.80 15.51
C HIS A 232 16.85 -13.69 15.79
N GLY A 233 16.64 -14.77 15.02
CA GLY A 233 15.47 -15.63 15.12
C GLY A 233 14.18 -14.99 14.62
N LEU A 234 14.28 -14.03 13.69
CA LEU A 234 13.15 -13.25 13.17
C LEU A 234 12.97 -13.46 11.67
N ALA A 235 11.75 -13.17 11.22
CA ALA A 235 11.35 -13.07 9.82
C ALA A 235 10.61 -11.74 9.59
N GLY A 236 10.50 -11.30 8.34
CA GLY A 236 9.74 -10.13 7.90
C GLY A 236 8.33 -10.48 7.45
N LEU A 237 8.07 -11.77 7.20
CA LEU A 237 6.75 -12.33 6.93
C LEU A 237 6.15 -12.97 8.19
N LYS A 238 4.82 -13.08 8.20
CA LYS A 238 4.08 -13.92 9.14
C LYS A 238 4.33 -15.39 8.77
N SER A 239 3.92 -16.29 9.66
CA SER A 239 4.05 -17.75 9.45
C SER A 239 3.25 -18.28 8.27
N ASP A 240 2.33 -17.49 7.72
CA ASP A 240 1.61 -17.83 6.48
C ASP A 240 2.47 -17.72 5.21
N GLY A 241 3.66 -17.08 5.28
CA GLY A 241 4.58 -16.99 4.15
C GLY A 241 4.19 -15.99 3.05
N ILE A 242 3.18 -15.16 3.26
CA ILE A 242 2.70 -14.16 2.28
C ILE A 242 2.61 -12.77 2.91
N HIS A 243 1.99 -12.69 4.09
CA HIS A 243 1.72 -11.41 4.71
C HIS A 243 2.97 -10.90 5.45
N PRO A 244 3.35 -9.63 5.29
CA PRO A 244 4.40 -9.05 6.11
C PRO A 244 3.93 -8.95 7.56
N ASN A 245 4.85 -9.16 8.49
CA ASN A 245 4.68 -8.69 9.86
C ASN A 245 5.16 -7.22 9.97
N ILE A 246 5.28 -6.70 11.19
CA ILE A 246 5.68 -5.30 11.40
C ILE A 246 7.02 -4.94 10.74
N TRP A 247 7.99 -5.86 10.70
CA TRP A 247 9.30 -5.62 10.11
C TRP A 247 9.22 -5.53 8.59
N GLY A 248 8.45 -6.45 7.99
CA GLY A 248 8.15 -6.41 6.56
C GLY A 248 7.43 -5.12 6.18
N GLN A 249 6.42 -4.70 6.95
CA GLN A 249 5.71 -3.45 6.70
C GLN A 249 6.62 -2.22 6.85
N CYS A 250 7.52 -2.19 7.85
CA CYS A 250 8.51 -1.13 7.99
C CYS A 250 9.43 -1.05 6.78
N LEU A 251 9.87 -2.20 6.25
CA LEU A 251 10.63 -2.27 5.00
C LEU A 251 9.79 -1.73 3.83
N LEU A 252 8.55 -2.20 3.65
CA LEU A 252 7.64 -1.76 2.60
C LEU A 252 7.51 -0.23 2.57
N VAL A 253 7.15 0.36 3.71
CA VAL A 253 6.92 1.81 3.82
C VAL A 253 8.20 2.60 3.56
N THR A 254 9.34 2.13 4.08
CA THR A 254 10.65 2.76 3.84
C THR A 254 11.03 2.72 2.36
N GLN A 255 10.82 1.59 1.70
CA GLN A 255 11.17 1.43 0.30
C GLN A 255 10.20 2.17 -0.61
N LEU A 256 8.92 2.27 -0.23
CA LEU A 256 7.93 3.11 -0.91
C LEU A 256 8.30 4.59 -0.78
N ALA A 257 8.60 5.07 0.44
CA ALA A 257 9.04 6.44 0.66
C ALA A 257 10.27 6.79 -0.18
N LYS A 258 11.26 5.89 -0.23
CA LYS A 258 12.42 6.02 -1.11
C LYS A 258 12.05 6.05 -2.60
N ALA A 259 11.15 5.17 -3.03
CA ALA A 259 10.71 5.07 -4.43
C ALA A 259 10.05 6.36 -4.91
N ILE A 260 9.20 6.98 -4.06
CA ILE A 260 8.51 8.24 -4.36
C ILE A 260 9.32 9.49 -3.99
N LYS A 261 10.55 9.30 -3.49
CA LYS A 261 11.45 10.35 -2.99
C LYS A 261 10.78 11.24 -1.92
N ALA A 262 10.00 10.63 -1.04
CA ALA A 262 9.40 11.31 0.10
C ALA A 262 10.45 11.56 1.20
N PRO A 263 10.56 12.79 1.73
CA PRO A 263 11.36 13.05 2.91
C PRO A 263 10.61 12.54 4.14
N VAL A 264 11.08 11.45 4.72
CA VAL A 264 10.45 10.82 5.89
C VAL A 264 11.44 10.76 7.06
N ARG A 265 10.97 11.03 8.28
CA ARG A 265 11.72 10.76 9.52
C ARG A 265 11.52 9.30 9.89
N HIS A 266 12.55 8.52 9.70
CA HIS A 266 12.52 7.12 10.09
C HIS A 266 12.57 6.90 11.61
N ASP A 267 13.04 7.90 12.37
CA ASP A 267 13.09 7.83 13.83
C ASP A 267 11.69 7.67 14.45
N GLY A 268 10.66 8.32 13.89
CA GLY A 268 9.30 8.25 14.45
C GLY A 268 8.73 6.84 14.48
N VAL A 269 8.94 6.05 13.42
CA VAL A 269 8.50 4.65 13.39
C VAL A 269 9.42 3.74 14.22
N ARG A 270 10.72 4.02 14.27
CA ARG A 270 11.63 3.29 15.17
C ARG A 270 11.19 3.47 16.62
N ASP A 271 10.87 4.70 17.01
CA ASP A 271 10.50 5.04 18.39
C ASP A 271 9.09 4.51 18.72
N LEU A 272 8.14 4.55 17.79
CA LEU A 272 6.82 3.90 17.94
C LEU A 272 6.93 2.38 18.11
N VAL A 273 7.69 1.70 17.24
CA VAL A 273 7.86 0.25 17.32
C VAL A 273 8.62 -0.14 18.60
N ALA A 274 9.61 0.65 19.03
CA ALA A 274 10.31 0.42 20.28
C ALA A 274 9.43 0.66 21.52
N ALA A 275 8.64 1.74 21.53
CA ALA A 275 7.76 2.10 22.64
C ALA A 275 6.65 1.06 22.86
N HIS A 276 6.23 0.36 21.81
CA HIS A 276 5.14 -0.61 21.86
C HIS A 276 5.59 -2.06 21.60
N HIS A 277 6.89 -2.35 21.73
CA HIS A 277 7.45 -3.66 21.41
C HIS A 277 6.79 -4.80 22.20
N GLU A 278 6.50 -4.60 23.50
CA GLU A 278 5.81 -5.61 24.32
C GLU A 278 4.36 -5.86 23.85
N GLN A 279 3.64 -4.79 23.50
CA GLN A 279 2.25 -4.86 23.02
C GLN A 279 2.15 -5.47 21.62
N ALA A 280 3.20 -5.32 20.81
CA ALA A 280 3.32 -5.92 19.50
C ALA A 280 3.99 -7.31 19.52
N HIS A 281 4.21 -7.90 20.70
CA HIS A 281 4.90 -9.18 20.89
C HIS A 281 6.26 -9.26 20.19
N LEU A 282 6.97 -8.15 20.16
CA LEU A 282 8.27 -8.03 19.51
C LEU A 282 9.40 -8.43 20.47
N PRO A 283 10.58 -8.77 19.92
CA PRO A 283 11.80 -8.99 20.68
C PRO A 283 12.16 -7.79 21.56
N SER A 284 13.15 -7.95 22.44
CA SER A 284 13.66 -6.87 23.28
C SER A 284 13.92 -5.58 22.49
N ALA A 285 13.76 -4.42 23.13
CA ALA A 285 13.95 -3.11 22.50
C ALA A 285 15.29 -2.96 21.74
N GLU A 286 16.36 -3.60 22.21
CA GLU A 286 17.64 -3.61 21.49
C GLU A 286 17.57 -4.37 20.17
N VAL A 287 16.94 -5.55 20.15
CA VAL A 287 16.75 -6.33 18.93
C VAL A 287 15.81 -5.60 17.98
N ALA A 288 14.71 -5.02 18.49
CA ALA A 288 13.83 -4.16 17.71
C ALA A 288 14.59 -3.01 17.03
N ARG A 289 15.47 -2.31 17.76
CA ARG A 289 16.31 -1.24 17.23
C ARG A 289 17.23 -1.73 16.11
N ARG A 290 17.92 -2.86 16.31
CA ARG A 290 18.83 -3.45 15.30
C ARG A 290 18.09 -3.91 14.04
N VAL A 291 16.85 -4.40 14.18
CA VAL A 291 16.01 -4.79 13.05
C VAL A 291 15.53 -3.54 12.30
N MET A 292 15.15 -2.48 13.02
CA MET A 292 14.78 -1.21 12.39
C MET A 292 15.93 -0.61 11.58
N GLU A 293 17.18 -0.72 12.02
CA GLU A 293 18.37 -0.34 11.22
C GLU A 293 18.52 -1.16 9.93
N ALA A 294 18.00 -2.40 9.89
CA ALA A 294 17.98 -3.22 8.68
C ALA A 294 16.85 -2.83 7.73
N CYS A 295 15.69 -2.45 8.25
CA CYS A 295 14.55 -1.96 7.47
C CYS A 295 14.78 -0.54 6.92
N VAL A 296 15.46 0.29 7.73
CA VAL A 296 15.79 1.69 7.46
C VAL A 296 17.30 1.86 7.44
N PRO A 297 17.92 1.97 6.25
CA PRO A 297 19.32 2.39 6.17
C PRO A 297 19.48 3.78 6.78
N ALA A 298 20.49 3.98 7.61
CA ALA A 298 20.81 5.30 8.16
C ALA A 298 20.89 6.36 7.04
N ALA A 299 20.29 7.53 7.27
CA ALA A 299 20.43 8.67 6.38
C ALA A 299 21.94 8.97 6.26
N ARG A 300 22.47 8.88 5.03
CA ARG A 300 23.84 9.29 4.71
C ARG A 300 23.85 10.77 4.36
#